data_AF-A0A7X7UIL4-F1
#
_entry.id   AF-A0A7X7UIL4-F1
#
_cell.length_a   1.000
_cell.length_b   1.000
_cell.length_c   1.000
_cell.angle_alpha   90.00
_cell.angle_beta   90.00
_cell.angle_gamma   90.00
#
_symmetry.space_group_name_H-M   'P 1'
#
loop_
_entity.id
_entity.type
_entity.pdbx_description
1 polymer ?
#
loop_
_entity_poly.entity_id
_entity_poly.type
_entity_poly.pdbx_seq_one_letter_code
_entity_poly.pdbx_strand_id
1 'polypeptide(L)'
;MKIIKTIFTIVLLILITIFASQNTLLVTINFFNKSISGSLALLIIVTFILGFFSGIVFLLPSYIRKHITKNKKKYDSNKDKVLETDKETT
;
A
#
# COMPACT_ATOMS: atom_id res chain seq x y z
N MET A 1 6.31 18.09 -16.33
CA MET A 1 5.84 19.47 -16.04
C MET A 1 5.69 19.66 -14.52
N LYS A 2 6.75 20.12 -13.84
CA LYS A 2 6.79 20.20 -12.36
C LYS A 2 5.76 21.19 -11.79
N ILE A 3 5.52 22.29 -12.51
CA ILE A 3 4.55 23.33 -12.13
C ILE A 3 3.12 22.79 -12.02
N ILE A 4 2.70 21.93 -12.96
CA ILE A 4 1.37 21.31 -12.95
C ILE A 4 1.19 20.40 -11.74
N LYS A 5 2.23 19.67 -11.34
CA LYS A 5 2.18 18.86 -10.11
C LYS A 5 2.00 19.74 -8.88
N THR A 6 2.76 20.83 -8.79
CA THR A 6 2.65 21.79 -7.68
C THR A 6 1.25 22.39 -7.57
N ILE A 7 0.68 22.83 -8.69
CA ILE A 7 -0.68 23.39 -8.74
C ILE A 7 -1.70 22.36 -8.27
N PHE A 8 -1.60 21.13 -8.76
CA PHE A 8 -2.48 20.04 -8.32
C PHE A 8 -2.37 19.77 -6.82
N THR A 9 -1.15 19.75 -6.28
CA THR A 9 -0.93 19.57 -4.82
C THR A 9 -1.53 20.71 -4.01
N ILE A 10 -1.39 21.97 -4.45
CA ILE A 10 -2.01 23.13 -3.78
C ILE A 10 -3.53 23.00 -3.76
N VAL A 11 -4.14 22.66 -4.90
CA VAL A 11 -5.59 22.49 -4.99
C VAL A 11 -6.05 21.37 -4.06
N LEU A 12 -5.34 20.24 -4.06
CA LEU A 12 -5.65 19.12 -3.20
C LEU A 12 -5.53 19.47 -1.71
N LEU A 13 -4.51 20.24 -1.32
CA LEU A 13 -4.31 20.68 0.05
C LEU A 13 -5.45 21.60 0.52
N ILE A 14 -5.90 22.52 -0.33
CA ILE A 14 -7.04 23.39 -0.04
C ILE A 14 -8.31 22.55 0.16
N LEU A 15 -8.58 21.60 -0.74
CA LEU A 15 -9.73 20.70 -0.63
C LEU A 15 -9.72 19.90 0.68
N ILE A 16 -8.57 19.34 1.06
CA ILE A 16 -8.41 18.59 2.31
C ILE A 16 -8.68 19.48 3.52
N THR A 17 -8.17 20.72 3.50
CA THR A 17 -8.34 21.67 4.60
C THR A 17 -9.82 22.07 4.75
N ILE A 18 -10.51 22.34 3.64
CA ILE A 18 -11.94 22.64 3.64
C ILE A 18 -12.74 21.44 4.18
N PHE A 19 -12.44 20.23 3.71
CA PHE A 19 -13.07 19.00 4.19
C PHE A 19 -12.90 18.84 5.72
N ALA A 20 -11.69 19.04 6.23
CA ALA A 20 -11.41 18.94 7.66
C ALA A 20 -12.16 20.01 8.48
N SER A 21 -12.16 21.26 8.01
CA SER A 21 -12.83 22.38 8.68
C SER A 21 -14.36 22.20 8.74
N GLN A 22 -14.97 21.68 7.67
CA GLN A 22 -16.41 21.45 7.62
C GLN A 22 -16.86 20.22 8.42
N ASN A 23 -15.97 19.25 8.65
CA ASN A 23 -16.30 17.98 9.31
C ASN A 23 -15.67 17.89 10.72
N THR A 24 -15.83 18.97 11.49
CA THR A 24 -15.37 19.09 12.89
C THR A 24 -16.33 18.46 13.91
N LEU A 25 -17.51 18.02 13.47
CA LEU A 25 -18.49 17.35 14.32
C LEU A 25 -17.87 16.16 15.05
N LEU A 26 -18.04 16.14 16.37
CA LEU A 26 -17.51 15.09 17.22
C LEU A 26 -18.39 13.84 17.11
N VAL A 27 -17.76 12.72 16.79
CA VAL A 27 -18.38 11.40 16.71
C VAL A 27 -17.73 10.52 17.78
N THR A 28 -18.56 9.80 18.51
CA THR A 28 -18.11 8.84 19.52
C THR A 28 -18.24 7.43 18.97
N ILE A 29 -17.12 6.71 18.95
CA ILE A 29 -17.07 5.29 18.60
C ILE A 29 -16.92 4.51 19.90
N ASN A 30 -17.83 3.56 20.10
CA ASN A 30 -17.74 2.59 21.20
C ASN A 30 -17.11 1.31 20.66
N PHE A 31 -15.94 0.95 21.21
CA PHE A 31 -15.20 -0.24 20.84
C PHE A 31 -15.07 -1.15 22.06
N PHE A 32 -15.86 -2.22 22.08
CA PHE A 32 -16.03 -3.11 23.24
C PHE A 32 -16.36 -2.30 24.52
N ASN A 33 -15.38 -2.07 25.40
CA ASN A 33 -15.54 -1.34 26.66
C ASN A 33 -14.86 0.05 26.66
N LYS A 34 -14.35 0.54 25.53
CA LYS A 34 -13.75 1.87 25.41
C LYS A 34 -14.55 2.74 24.44
N SER A 35 -14.91 3.93 24.88
CA SER A 35 -15.43 4.98 24.01
C SER A 35 -14.30 5.92 23.63
N ILE A 36 -14.20 6.25 22.35
CA ILE A 36 -13.30 7.28 21.84
C ILE A 36 -14.10 8.30 21.05
N SER A 37 -13.87 9.57 21.32
CA SER A 37 -14.55 10.67 20.65
C SER A 37 -13.51 11.48 19.87
N GLY A 38 -13.82 11.82 18.63
CA GLY A 38 -12.98 12.64 17.77
C GLY A 38 -13.78 13.27 16.65
N SER A 39 -13.17 14.18 15.90
CA SER A 39 -13.85 14.79 14.74
C SER A 39 -14.08 13.76 13.63
N LEU A 40 -15.21 13.87 12.94
CA LEU A 40 -15.59 12.96 11.85
C LEU A 40 -14.50 12.86 10.78
N ALA A 41 -13.94 14.00 10.34
CA ALA A 41 -12.86 14.01 9.36
C ALA A 41 -11.64 13.20 9.81
N LEU A 42 -11.22 13.37 11.07
CA LEU A 42 -10.07 12.65 11.62
C LEU A 42 -10.33 11.15 11.66
N LEU A 43 -11.51 10.74 12.12
CA LEU A 43 -11.92 9.35 12.17
C LEU A 43 -11.90 8.71 10.77
N ILE A 44 -12.43 9.40 9.75
CA ILE A 44 -12.40 8.91 8.37
C ILE A 44 -10.96 8.75 7.85
N ILE A 45 -10.10 9.73 8.07
CA ILE A 45 -8.70 9.69 7.62
C ILE A 45 -7.96 8.52 8.28
N VAL A 46 -8.06 8.40 9.61
CA VAL A 46 -7.37 7.34 10.36
C VAL A 46 -7.87 5.96 9.95
N THR A 47 -9.18 5.77 9.84
CA THR A 47 -9.77 4.48 9.44
C THR A 47 -9.37 4.09 8.01
N PHE A 48 -9.34 5.05 7.09
CA PHE A 48 -8.90 4.81 5.73
C PHE A 48 -7.42 4.41 5.66
N ILE A 49 -6.54 5.10 6.41
CA ILE A 49 -5.12 4.77 6.50
C ILE A 49 -4.94 3.35 7.07
N LEU A 50 -5.63 3.02 8.17
CA LEU A 50 -5.58 1.69 8.76
C LEU A 50 -6.09 0.61 7.79
N GLY A 51 -7.18 0.89 7.06
CA GLY A 51 -7.70 0.00 6.03
C GLY A 51 -6.72 -0.22 4.88
N PHE A 52 -6.06 0.84 4.41
CA PHE A 52 -5.03 0.76 3.38
C PHE A 52 -3.85 -0.12 3.81
N PHE A 53 -3.32 0.09 5.02
CA PHE A 53 -2.25 -0.74 5.57
C PHE A 53 -2.69 -2.19 5.77
N SER A 54 -3.91 -2.42 6.29
CA SER A 54 -4.49 -3.76 6.40
C SER A 54 -4.55 -4.46 5.04
N GLY A 55 -5.00 -3.74 4.00
CA GLY A 55 -4.98 -4.23 2.63
C GLY A 55 -3.58 -4.62 2.16
N ILE A 56 -2.59 -3.76 2.36
CA ILE A 56 -1.19 -4.07 2.01
C ILE A 56 -0.73 -5.37 2.69
N VAL A 57 -0.96 -5.50 4.01
CA VAL A 57 -0.58 -6.70 4.77
C VAL A 57 -1.25 -7.96 4.19
N PHE A 58 -2.52 -7.85 3.79
CA PHE A 58 -3.26 -8.97 3.20
C PHE A 58 -2.76 -9.35 1.80
N LEU A 59 -2.37 -8.36 0.99
CA LEU A 59 -1.80 -8.60 -0.34
C LEU A 59 -0.33 -9.07 -0.30
N LEU A 60 0.42 -8.71 0.74
CA LEU A 60 1.84 -9.01 0.91
C LEU A 60 2.24 -10.48 0.66
N PRO A 61 1.58 -11.51 1.25
CA PRO A 61 1.93 -12.91 1.01
C PRO A 61 1.80 -13.33 -0.46
N SER A 62 0.82 -12.77 -1.20
CA SER A 62 0.63 -13.06 -2.62
C SER A 62 1.77 -12.50 -3.47
N TYR A 63 2.19 -11.26 -3.19
CA TYR A 63 3.35 -10.65 -3.83
C TYR A 63 4.63 -11.46 -3.55
N ILE A 64 4.89 -11.84 -2.30
CA ILE A 64 6.09 -12.61 -1.91
C ILE A 64 6.14 -13.96 -2.65
N ARG A 65 5.04 -14.72 -2.68
CA ARG A 65 4.98 -16.01 -3.39
C ARG A 65 5.29 -15.89 -4.88
N LYS A 66 4.81 -14.82 -5.53
CA LYS A 66 5.07 -14.53 -6.95
C LYS A 66 6.55 -14.26 -7.23
N HIS A 67 7.25 -13.56 -6.33
CA HIS A 67 8.67 -13.26 -6.50
C HIS A 67 9.57 -14.48 -6.24
N ILE A 68 9.27 -15.30 -5.23
CA ILE A 68 10.03 -16.53 -4.93
C ILE A 68 9.95 -17.52 -6.11
N THR A 69 8.76 -17.73 -6.66
CA THR A 69 8.56 -18.68 -7.77
C THR A 69 9.30 -18.26 -9.04
N LYS A 70 9.38 -16.95 -9.32
CA LYS A 70 10.14 -16.43 -10.47
C LYS A 70 11.64 -16.68 -10.34
N ASN A 71 12.20 -16.50 -9.14
CA ASN A 71 13.62 -16.73 -8.90
C ASN A 71 14.00 -18.21 -9.02
N LYS A 72 13.13 -19.12 -8.56
CA LYS A 72 13.35 -20.57 -8.70
C LYS A 72 13.43 -21.00 -10.17
N LYS A 73 12.50 -20.53 -11.02
CA LYS A 73 12.50 -20.84 -12.47
C LYS A 73 13.74 -20.33 -13.19
N LYS A 74 14.26 -19.16 -12.79
CA LYS A 74 15.47 -18.58 -13.39
C LYS A 74 16.74 -19.33 -12.98
N TYR A 75 16.78 -19.87 -11.76
CA TYR A 75 17.89 -20.70 -11.29
C TYR A 75 17.91 -22.07 -11.99
N ASP A 76 16.74 -22.75 -12.07
CA ASP A 76 16.60 -24.03 -12.78
C ASP A 76 17.03 -23.89 -14.25
N SER A 77 16.47 -22.91 -14.96
CA SER A 77 16.77 -22.70 -16.37
C SER A 77 18.22 -22.30 -16.65
N ASN A 78 18.93 -21.72 -15.68
CA ASN A 78 20.37 -21.42 -15.83
C ASN A 78 21.21 -22.67 -15.58
N LYS A 79 20.85 -23.47 -14.56
CA LYS A 79 21.53 -24.72 -14.21
C LYS A 79 21.46 -25.74 -15.36
N ASP A 80 20.30 -25.89 -15.99
CA ASP A 80 20.12 -26.82 -17.11
C ASP A 80 20.99 -26.45 -18.32
N LYS A 81 21.15 -25.15 -18.61
CA LYS A 81 22.01 -24.66 -19.71
C LYS A 81 23.50 -24.92 -19.47
N VAL A 82 23.96 -24.80 -18.22
CA VAL A 82 25.36 -25.09 -17.87
C VAL A 82 25.65 -26.59 -18.04
N LEU A 83 24.72 -27.44 -17.59
CA LEU A 83 24.83 -28.90 -17.72
C LEU A 83 24.77 -29.40 -19.18
N GLU A 84 24.11 -28.67 -20.08
CA GLU A 84 24.13 -28.95 -21.53
C GLU A 84 25.47 -28.54 -22.17
N THR A 85 26.04 -27.39 -21.76
CA THR A 85 27.33 -26.89 -22.27
C THR A 85 28.49 -27.81 -21.89
N ASP A 86 28.47 -28.37 -20.67
CA ASP A 86 29.52 -29.28 -20.20
C ASP A 86 29.54 -30.62 -20.94
N LYS A 87 28.40 -31.04 -21.52
CA LYS A 87 28.26 -32.29 -22.28
C LYS A 87 28.71 -32.17 -23.74
N GLU A 88 28.70 -30.96 -24.31
CA GLU A 88 29.14 -30.72 -25.69
C GLU A 88 30.68 -30.57 -25.81
N THR A 89 31.38 -30.41 -24.68
CA THR A 89 32.84 -30.18 -24.64
C THR A 89 33.66 -31.45 -24.33
N THR A 90 33.01 -32.61 -24.17
CA THR A 90 33.64 -33.93 -23.92
C THR A 90 33.36 -34.87 -25.08
#